data_AF-A0A5Q3HEA6-F1
#
_entry.id   AF-A0A5Q3HEA6-F1
#
_cell.length_a   1.000
_cell.length_b   1.000
_cell.length_c   1.000
_cell.angle_alpha   90.00
_cell.angle_beta   90.00
_cell.angle_gamma   90.00
#
_symmetry.space_group_name_H-M   'P 1'
#
loop_
_entity.id
_entity.type
_entity.pdbx_description
1 polymer ?
#
loop_
_entity_poly.entity_id
_entity_poly.type
_entity_poly.pdbx_seq_one_letter_code
_entity_poly.pdbx_strand_id
1 'polypeptide(L)'
;MLPPLHDLIALLCIALVLSAGCLRLLSWRYGVTLWVKCMTAAVFVLLWCPAGDAQLPLVAYVRGISSDLSISLVAIACLGMYQRLSGARLIDARERHAASLAFAAFAVFLYPLALGWGDWDSYRLGWGSPGLWVALLVLSLACWGRGLRLLPVLIALGLFAWAIGVLESTNLWDYLIDPWLAVGAIFQCLKVAASLLVARCKPARGGAANLPS
;
A
#
# COMPACT_ATOMS: atom_id res chain seq x y z
N MET A 1 0.09 -29.23 -13.76
CA MET A 1 -0.53 -29.21 -12.42
C MET A 1 -0.88 -27.75 -12.14
N LEU A 2 -2.11 -27.45 -11.72
CA LEU A 2 -2.43 -26.08 -11.32
C LEU A 2 -1.52 -25.70 -10.14
N PRO A 3 -0.94 -24.48 -10.12
CA PRO A 3 -0.19 -24.04 -8.97
C PRO A 3 -1.11 -24.06 -7.73
N PRO A 4 -0.57 -24.31 -6.54
CA PRO A 4 -1.36 -24.31 -5.31
C PRO A 4 -2.10 -22.97 -5.14
N LEU A 5 -3.25 -22.98 -4.45
CA LEU A 5 -4.16 -21.83 -4.44
C LEU A 5 -3.51 -20.53 -3.92
N HIS A 6 -2.59 -20.62 -2.95
CA HIS A 6 -1.83 -19.48 -2.45
C HIS A 6 -0.97 -18.83 -3.54
N ASP A 7 -0.36 -19.63 -4.41
CA ASP A 7 0.45 -19.13 -5.53
C ASP A 7 -0.40 -18.37 -6.53
N LEU A 8 -1.56 -18.92 -6.90
CA LEU A 8 -2.46 -18.26 -7.83
C LEU A 8 -2.92 -16.90 -7.28
N ILE A 9 -3.24 -16.85 -5.98
CA ILE A 9 -3.65 -15.62 -5.30
C ILE A 9 -2.49 -14.61 -5.27
N ALA A 10 -1.28 -15.05 -4.91
CA ALA A 10 -0.11 -14.18 -4.90
C ALA A 10 0.19 -13.58 -6.28
N LEU A 11 0.13 -14.39 -7.35
CA LEU A 11 0.28 -13.92 -8.72
C LEU A 11 -0.81 -12.91 -9.11
N LEU A 12 -2.07 -13.17 -8.73
CA LEU A 12 -3.17 -12.23 -8.96
C LEU A 12 -2.95 -10.90 -8.22
N CYS A 13 -2.54 -10.96 -6.95
CA CYS A 13 -2.22 -9.79 -6.13
C CYS A 13 -1.13 -8.92 -6.79
N ILE A 14 -0.04 -9.53 -7.26
CA ILE A 14 1.04 -8.83 -7.95
C ILE A 14 0.53 -8.21 -9.27
N ALA A 15 -0.24 -8.96 -10.06
CA ALA A 15 -0.79 -8.46 -11.31
C ALA A 15 -1.72 -7.24 -11.09
N LEU A 16 -2.54 -7.27 -10.04
CA LEU A 16 -3.41 -6.16 -9.65
C LEU A 16 -2.62 -4.93 -9.19
N VAL A 17 -1.56 -5.12 -8.40
CA VAL A 17 -0.71 -4.00 -7.94
C VAL A 17 0.05 -3.36 -9.11
N LEU A 18 0.63 -4.16 -10.01
CA LEU A 18 1.34 -3.67 -11.20
C LEU A 18 0.41 -2.93 -12.16
N SER A 19 -0.77 -3.49 -12.43
CA SER A 19 -1.78 -2.84 -13.29
C SER A 19 -2.29 -1.54 -12.67
N ALA A 20 -2.57 -1.51 -11.36
CA ALA A 20 -2.95 -0.28 -10.65
C ALA A 20 -1.82 0.78 -10.69
N GLY A 21 -0.56 0.36 -10.57
CA GLY A 21 0.62 1.22 -10.71
C GLY A 21 0.73 1.80 -12.13
N CYS A 22 0.58 0.95 -13.15
CA CYS A 22 0.56 1.34 -14.56
C CYS A 22 -0.54 2.38 -14.82
N LEU A 23 -1.78 2.09 -14.41
CA LEU A 23 -2.91 3.02 -14.52
C LEU A 23 -2.61 4.35 -13.83
N ARG A 24 -2.02 4.31 -12.62
CA ARG A 24 -1.66 5.53 -11.88
C ARG A 24 -0.63 6.38 -12.63
N LEU A 25 0.38 5.76 -13.23
CA LEU A 25 1.42 6.46 -14.00
C LEU A 25 0.86 7.04 -15.30
N LEU A 26 0.12 6.25 -16.07
CA LEU A 26 -0.46 6.72 -17.34
C LEU A 26 -1.53 7.78 -17.12
N SER A 27 -2.41 7.59 -16.13
CA SER A 27 -3.46 8.58 -15.81
C SER A 27 -2.91 9.90 -15.31
N TRP A 28 -1.74 9.91 -14.66
CA TRP A 28 -1.08 11.14 -14.27
C TRP A 28 -0.62 11.98 -15.46
N ARG A 29 -0.24 11.34 -16.58
CA ARG A 29 0.25 12.03 -17.79
C ARG A 29 -0.85 12.34 -18.80
N TYR A 30 -1.79 11.41 -19.01
CA TYR A 30 -2.77 11.45 -20.10
C TYR A 30 -4.23 11.53 -19.64
N GLY A 31 -4.49 11.52 -18.32
CA GLY A 31 -5.83 11.36 -17.78
C GLY A 31 -6.39 9.95 -17.93
N VAL A 32 -7.62 9.72 -17.46
CA VAL A 32 -8.28 8.41 -17.54
C VAL A 32 -9.07 8.30 -18.84
N THR A 33 -8.37 8.06 -19.95
CA THR A 33 -8.98 7.84 -21.27
C THR A 33 -9.25 6.36 -21.52
N LEU A 34 -10.07 6.04 -22.54
CA LEU A 34 -10.32 4.66 -22.97
C LEU A 34 -9.00 3.94 -23.32
N TRP A 35 -8.06 4.64 -23.97
CA TRP A 35 -6.76 4.09 -24.32
C TRP A 35 -5.96 3.67 -23.07
N VAL A 36 -5.93 4.50 -22.03
CA VAL A 36 -5.26 4.15 -20.76
C VAL A 36 -5.93 2.93 -20.09
N LYS A 37 -7.26 2.83 -20.15
CA LYS A 37 -8.00 1.65 -19.64
C LYS A 37 -7.62 0.39 -20.43
N CYS A 38 -7.64 0.46 -21.75
CA CYS A 38 -7.25 -0.65 -22.63
C CYS A 38 -5.79 -1.06 -22.43
N MET A 39 -4.87 -0.10 -22.28
CA MET A 39 -3.47 -0.40 -21.98
C MET A 39 -3.30 -1.08 -20.62
N THR A 40 -4.00 -0.60 -19.59
CA THR A 40 -3.95 -1.23 -18.26
C THR A 40 -4.47 -2.67 -18.32
N ALA A 41 -5.57 -2.90 -19.04
CA ALA A 41 -6.10 -4.25 -19.26
C ALA A 41 -5.14 -5.13 -20.08
N ALA A 42 -4.52 -4.57 -21.11
CA ALA A 42 -3.51 -5.28 -21.90
C ALA A 42 -2.29 -5.66 -21.06
N VAL A 43 -1.79 -4.75 -20.21
CA VAL A 43 -0.71 -5.06 -19.25
C VAL A 43 -1.12 -6.17 -18.30
N PHE A 44 -2.35 -6.12 -17.76
CA PHE A 44 -2.85 -7.21 -16.92
C PHE A 44 -2.82 -8.54 -17.66
N VAL A 45 -3.33 -8.63 -18.90
CA VAL A 45 -3.32 -9.86 -19.69
C VAL A 45 -1.89 -10.32 -20.02
N LEU A 46 -1.01 -9.39 -20.43
CA LEU A 46 0.38 -9.68 -20.77
C LEU A 46 1.17 -10.27 -19.59
N LEU A 47 0.85 -9.87 -18.36
CA LEU A 47 1.48 -10.43 -17.16
C LEU A 47 1.18 -11.94 -16.99
N TRP A 48 0.07 -12.43 -17.53
CA TRP A 48 -0.28 -13.85 -17.52
C TRP A 48 0.21 -14.61 -18.75
N CYS A 49 0.76 -13.92 -19.76
CA CYS A 49 1.34 -14.59 -20.91
C CYS A 49 2.58 -15.40 -20.48
N PRO A 50 2.71 -16.64 -20.97
CA PRO A 50 3.88 -17.47 -20.68
C PRO A 50 5.13 -16.85 -21.32
N ALA A 51 6.23 -16.83 -20.58
CA ALA A 51 7.49 -16.28 -21.03
C ALA A 51 8.68 -17.14 -20.55
N GLY A 52 9.76 -17.15 -21.35
CA GLY A 52 10.98 -17.91 -21.09
C GLY A 52 10.85 -19.41 -21.36
N ASP A 53 11.96 -20.13 -21.24
CA ASP A 53 12.04 -21.56 -21.55
C ASP A 53 11.16 -22.42 -20.63
N ALA A 54 10.90 -21.95 -19.41
CA ALA A 54 10.04 -22.60 -18.43
C ALA A 54 8.53 -22.37 -18.66
N GLN A 55 8.15 -21.55 -19.64
CA GLN A 55 6.75 -21.18 -19.95
C GLN A 55 5.95 -20.65 -18.74
N LEU A 56 6.64 -20.05 -17.77
CA LEU A 56 6.01 -19.45 -16.60
C LEU A 56 5.37 -18.10 -16.97
N PRO A 57 4.24 -17.73 -16.36
CA PRO A 57 3.64 -16.43 -16.60
C PRO A 57 4.61 -15.32 -16.17
N LEU A 58 4.63 -14.20 -16.88
CA LEU A 58 5.58 -13.11 -16.64
C LEU A 58 5.51 -12.58 -15.18
N VAL A 59 4.33 -12.63 -14.57
CA VAL A 59 4.12 -12.28 -13.16
C VAL A 59 4.86 -13.19 -12.18
N ALA A 60 5.13 -14.46 -12.53
CA ALA A 60 5.89 -15.38 -11.67
C ALA A 60 7.36 -14.94 -11.53
N TYR A 61 7.95 -14.39 -12.59
CA TYR A 61 9.30 -13.82 -12.52
C TYR A 61 9.32 -12.60 -11.59
N VAL A 62 8.29 -11.75 -11.65
CA VAL A 62 8.17 -10.61 -10.73
C VAL A 62 8.03 -11.07 -9.29
N ARG A 63 7.23 -12.12 -9.04
CA ARG A 63 7.09 -12.74 -7.71
C ARG A 63 8.43 -13.25 -7.18
N GLY A 64 9.25 -13.88 -8.03
CA GLY A 64 10.58 -14.35 -7.65
C GLY A 64 11.52 -13.24 -7.15
N ILE A 65 11.35 -11.99 -7.63
CA ILE A 65 12.15 -10.84 -7.20
C ILE A 65 11.50 -10.11 -6.02
N SER A 66 10.19 -9.94 -6.05
CA SER A 66 9.46 -9.04 -5.14
C SER A 66 8.89 -9.72 -3.91
N SER A 67 8.88 -11.06 -3.86
CA SER A 67 8.12 -11.89 -2.91
C SER A 67 6.61 -11.59 -2.91
N ASP A 68 5.87 -12.24 -2.01
CA ASP A 68 4.43 -12.01 -1.86
C ASP A 68 4.16 -10.58 -1.34
N LEU A 69 3.11 -9.96 -1.87
CA LEU A 69 2.72 -8.60 -1.50
C LEU A 69 1.70 -8.62 -0.36
N SER A 70 1.75 -7.60 0.51
CA SER A 70 0.80 -7.50 1.62
C SER A 70 -0.62 -7.24 1.11
N ILE A 71 -1.60 -7.76 1.84
CA ILE A 71 -3.02 -7.55 1.56
C ILE A 71 -3.36 -6.05 1.66
N SER A 72 -2.71 -5.32 2.56
CA SER A 72 -2.83 -3.86 2.66
C SER A 72 -2.43 -3.15 1.36
N LEU A 73 -1.28 -3.51 0.77
CA LEU A 73 -0.83 -2.91 -0.48
C LEU A 73 -1.78 -3.20 -1.63
N VAL A 74 -2.22 -4.46 -1.75
CA VAL A 74 -3.18 -4.89 -2.76
C VAL A 74 -4.50 -4.15 -2.60
N ALA A 75 -5.02 -4.04 -1.38
CA ALA A 75 -6.27 -3.32 -1.10
C ALA A 75 -6.17 -1.83 -1.46
N ILE A 76 -5.08 -1.15 -1.09
CA ILE A 76 -4.84 0.25 -1.46
C ILE A 76 -4.72 0.40 -2.98
N ALA A 77 -4.04 -0.53 -3.66
CA ALA A 77 -3.88 -0.53 -5.11
C ALA A 77 -5.22 -0.70 -5.83
N CYS A 78 -6.03 -1.70 -5.43
CA CYS A 78 -7.36 -1.95 -5.96
C CYS A 78 -8.29 -0.75 -5.74
N LEU A 79 -8.28 -0.17 -4.54
CA LEU A 79 -9.10 1.01 -4.23
C LEU A 79 -8.66 2.24 -5.04
N GLY A 80 -7.35 2.44 -5.19
CA GLY A 80 -6.80 3.49 -6.03
C GLY A 80 -7.11 3.30 -7.52
N MET A 81 -7.15 2.05 -7.99
CA MET A 81 -7.58 1.70 -9.34
C MET A 81 -9.07 2.00 -9.54
N TYR A 82 -9.91 1.54 -8.61
CA TYR A 82 -11.36 1.77 -8.63
C TYR A 82 -11.70 3.27 -8.65
N GLN A 83 -11.10 4.08 -7.77
CA GLN A 83 -11.33 5.53 -7.73
C GLN A 83 -10.96 6.23 -9.04
N ARG A 84 -9.90 5.78 -9.72
CA ARG A 84 -9.49 6.33 -11.02
C ARG A 84 -10.44 5.95 -12.13
N LEU A 85 -10.88 4.69 -12.15
CA LEU A 85 -11.75 4.18 -13.22
C LEU A 85 -13.19 4.69 -13.11
N SER A 86 -13.70 4.85 -11.89
CA SER A 86 -15.06 5.31 -11.59
C SER A 86 -15.17 6.83 -11.46
N GLY A 87 -14.05 7.53 -11.21
CA GLY A 87 -14.06 8.95 -10.84
C GLY A 87 -14.54 9.22 -9.41
N ALA A 88 -14.89 8.18 -8.64
CA ALA A 88 -15.34 8.33 -7.26
C ALA A 88 -14.18 8.68 -6.32
N ARG A 89 -14.42 9.58 -5.36
CA ARG A 89 -13.48 9.87 -4.27
C ARG A 89 -13.96 9.21 -2.99
N LEU A 90 -13.58 7.93 -2.81
CA LEU A 90 -13.95 7.14 -1.63
C LEU A 90 -13.07 7.43 -0.41
N ILE A 91 -11.81 7.82 -0.63
CA ILE A 91 -10.85 8.12 0.45
C ILE A 91 -10.46 9.58 0.36
N ASP A 92 -10.55 10.27 1.49
CA ASP A 92 -10.04 11.63 1.62
C ASP A 92 -8.51 11.66 1.81
N ALA A 93 -7.87 12.76 1.40
CA ALA A 93 -6.42 12.93 1.54
C ALA A 93 -5.97 12.72 2.99
N ARG A 94 -6.77 13.20 3.96
CA ARG A 94 -6.52 13.01 5.40
C ARG A 94 -6.38 11.54 5.79
N GLU A 95 -7.29 10.68 5.32
CA GLU A 95 -7.24 9.24 5.62
C GLU A 95 -6.02 8.58 5.01
N ARG A 96 -5.71 8.92 3.74
CA ARG A 96 -4.52 8.40 3.06
C ARG A 96 -3.23 8.79 3.77
N HIS A 97 -3.15 10.03 4.27
CA HIS A 97 -2.00 10.49 5.05
C HIS A 97 -1.89 9.78 6.40
N ALA A 98 -3.00 9.62 7.12
CA ALA A 98 -3.02 8.92 8.40
C ALA A 98 -2.61 7.44 8.25
N ALA A 99 -3.14 6.74 7.25
CA ALA A 99 -2.73 5.36 6.95
C ALA A 99 -1.25 5.28 6.56
N SER A 100 -0.75 6.20 5.73
CA SER A 100 0.67 6.25 5.35
C SER A 100 1.57 6.48 6.57
N LEU A 101 1.16 7.34 7.50
CA LEU A 101 1.90 7.58 8.74
C LEU A 101 1.95 6.33 9.62
N ALA A 102 0.82 5.62 9.75
CA ALA A 102 0.76 4.37 10.52
C ALA A 102 1.66 3.29 9.91
N PHE A 103 1.62 3.08 8.59
CA PHE A 103 2.52 2.12 7.93
C PHE A 103 3.99 2.53 7.99
N ALA A 104 4.30 3.83 7.90
CA ALA A 104 5.67 4.30 8.09
C ALA A 104 6.14 4.04 9.53
N ALA A 105 5.28 4.23 10.54
CA ALA A 105 5.59 3.89 11.92
C ALA A 105 5.80 2.37 12.11
N PHE A 106 4.96 1.53 11.50
CA PHE A 106 5.17 0.08 11.49
C PHE A 106 6.49 -0.30 10.82
N ALA A 107 6.85 0.32 9.69
CA ALA A 107 8.11 0.06 9.01
C ALA A 107 9.33 0.41 9.89
N VAL A 108 9.30 1.58 10.54
CA VAL A 108 10.37 2.03 11.45
C VAL A 108 10.43 1.18 12.72
N PHE A 109 9.31 0.62 13.16
CA PHE A 109 9.30 -0.32 14.29
C PHE A 109 9.83 -1.70 13.89
N LEU A 110 9.38 -2.26 12.76
CA LEU A 110 9.68 -3.63 12.35
C LEU A 110 11.08 -3.79 11.78
N TYR A 111 11.43 -3.02 10.74
CA TYR A 111 12.62 -3.32 9.96
C TYR A 111 13.94 -3.04 10.68
N PRO A 112 14.11 -1.94 11.43
CA PRO A 112 15.33 -1.72 12.22
C PRO A 112 15.55 -2.80 13.29
N LEU A 113 14.48 -3.22 13.98
CA LEU A 113 14.56 -4.30 14.98
C LEU A 113 14.85 -5.66 14.31
N ALA A 114 14.27 -5.92 13.14
CA ALA A 114 14.56 -7.13 12.35
C ALA A 114 15.99 -7.13 11.77
N LEU A 115 16.60 -5.97 11.55
CA LEU A 115 17.99 -5.80 11.10
C LEU A 115 19.03 -5.95 12.23
N GLY A 116 18.60 -6.33 13.44
CA GLY A 116 19.48 -6.61 14.58
C GLY A 116 19.74 -5.41 15.49
N TRP A 117 18.91 -4.38 15.42
CA TRP A 117 18.97 -3.29 16.41
C TRP A 117 18.37 -3.74 17.75
N GLY A 118 19.16 -4.50 18.52
CA GLY A 118 18.81 -5.03 19.84
C GLY A 118 18.40 -6.50 19.82
N ASP A 119 18.28 -7.08 21.02
CA ASP A 119 18.02 -8.52 21.21
C ASP A 119 16.55 -8.92 20.99
N TRP A 120 15.67 -7.95 20.75
CA TRP A 120 14.23 -8.17 20.65
C TRP A 120 13.73 -8.09 19.20
N ASP A 121 13.36 -9.24 18.66
CA ASP A 121 12.79 -9.35 17.32
C ASP A 121 11.28 -9.05 17.33
N SER A 122 10.93 -7.82 16.99
CA SER A 122 9.54 -7.35 16.89
C SER A 122 8.71 -8.10 15.84
N TYR A 123 9.35 -8.72 14.85
CA TYR A 123 8.70 -9.50 13.82
C TYR A 123 8.12 -10.81 14.39
N ARG A 124 8.63 -11.29 15.52
CA ARG A 124 8.09 -12.44 16.26
C ARG A 124 6.64 -12.24 16.72
N LEU A 125 6.23 -11.00 16.97
CA LEU A 125 4.86 -10.70 17.41
C LEU A 125 3.79 -11.14 16.40
N GLY A 126 4.16 -11.22 15.12
CA GLY A 126 3.24 -11.59 14.06
C GLY A 126 2.90 -13.09 14.00
N TRP A 127 3.58 -13.94 14.77
CA TRP A 127 3.26 -15.38 14.91
C TRP A 127 2.14 -15.67 15.91
N GLY A 128 1.18 -14.74 16.03
CA GLY A 128 0.00 -14.92 16.88
C GLY A 128 0.14 -14.43 18.33
N SER A 129 0.92 -13.36 18.56
CA SER A 129 0.95 -12.71 19.88
C SER A 129 -0.39 -12.01 20.18
N PRO A 130 -1.07 -12.33 21.29
CA PRO A 130 -2.30 -11.63 21.69
C PRO A 130 -2.09 -10.12 21.85
N GLY A 131 -0.88 -9.71 22.26
CA GLY A 131 -0.53 -8.29 22.38
C GLY A 131 -0.61 -7.53 21.06
N LEU A 132 -0.24 -8.17 19.94
CA LEU A 132 -0.35 -7.56 18.62
C LEU A 132 -1.81 -7.37 18.22
N TRP A 133 -2.67 -8.37 18.45
CA TRP A 133 -4.10 -8.26 18.14
C TRP A 133 -4.78 -7.14 18.93
N VAL A 134 -4.48 -7.03 20.24
CA VAL A 134 -4.98 -5.96 21.08
C VAL A 134 -4.48 -4.60 20.59
N ALA A 135 -3.19 -4.47 20.24
CA ALA A 135 -2.64 -3.24 19.72
C ALA A 135 -3.31 -2.80 18.40
N LEU A 136 -3.51 -3.73 17.46
CA LEU A 136 -4.20 -3.48 16.19
C LEU A 136 -5.67 -3.11 16.39
N LEU A 137 -6.35 -3.73 17.35
CA LEU A 137 -7.73 -3.41 17.71
C LEU A 137 -7.83 -2.00 18.30
N VAL A 138 -6.99 -1.66 19.28
CA VAL A 138 -6.95 -0.32 19.90
C VAL A 138 -6.65 0.75 18.85
N LEU A 139 -5.67 0.51 17.98
CA LEU A 139 -5.35 1.41 16.87
C LEU A 139 -6.54 1.59 15.92
N SER A 140 -7.22 0.49 15.56
CA SER A 140 -8.39 0.52 14.69
C SER A 140 -9.54 1.32 15.31
N LEU A 141 -9.84 1.11 16.58
CA LEU A 141 -10.87 1.87 17.32
C LEU A 141 -10.49 3.35 17.44
N ALA A 142 -9.22 3.66 17.74
CA ALA A 142 -8.73 5.03 17.84
C ALA A 142 -8.79 5.80 16.50
N CYS A 143 -8.55 5.10 15.37
CA CYS A 143 -8.73 5.66 14.04
C CYS A 143 -10.21 5.83 13.69
N TRP A 144 -11.03 4.82 13.98
CA TRP A 144 -12.47 4.86 13.74
C TRP A 144 -13.14 6.01 14.49
N GLY A 145 -12.81 6.20 15.77
CA GLY A 145 -13.32 7.31 16.60
C GLY A 145 -12.92 8.70 16.08
N ARG A 146 -11.86 8.80 15.27
CA ARG A 146 -11.44 10.05 14.59
C ARG A 146 -12.03 10.21 13.19
N GLY A 147 -12.92 9.30 12.79
CA GLY A 147 -13.54 9.25 11.47
C GLY A 147 -12.63 8.71 10.36
N LEU A 148 -11.49 8.08 10.71
CA LEU A 148 -10.54 7.53 9.74
C LEU A 148 -10.87 6.05 9.52
N ARG A 149 -11.50 5.73 8.37
CA ARG A 149 -12.01 4.37 8.10
C ARG A 149 -11.04 3.49 7.32
N LEU A 150 -10.14 4.09 6.55
CA LEU A 150 -9.20 3.34 5.72
C LEU A 150 -8.31 2.37 6.52
N LEU A 151 -7.59 2.86 7.53
CA LEU A 151 -6.65 2.02 8.28
C LEU A 151 -7.35 0.85 9.01
N PRO A 152 -8.47 1.06 9.73
CA PRO A 152 -9.24 -0.05 10.31
C PRO A 152 -9.68 -1.11 9.30
N VAL A 153 -10.12 -0.68 8.10
CA VAL A 153 -10.52 -1.60 7.03
C VAL A 153 -9.32 -2.42 6.53
N LEU A 154 -8.16 -1.80 6.35
CA LEU A 154 -6.94 -2.52 5.94
C LEU A 154 -6.49 -3.53 6.99
N ILE A 155 -6.53 -3.16 8.27
CA ILE A 155 -6.21 -4.06 9.38
C ILE A 155 -7.20 -5.24 9.42
N ALA A 156 -8.50 -4.97 9.29
CA ALA A 156 -9.53 -6.00 9.27
C ALA A 156 -9.36 -6.96 8.08
N LEU A 157 -9.07 -6.44 6.89
CA LEU A 157 -8.79 -7.27 5.69
C LEU A 157 -7.54 -8.13 5.88
N GLY A 158 -6.45 -7.56 6.42
CA GLY A 158 -5.23 -8.30 6.69
C GLY A 158 -5.44 -9.41 7.72
N LEU A 159 -6.13 -9.11 8.83
CA LEU A 159 -6.48 -10.11 9.85
C LEU A 159 -7.38 -11.23 9.30
N PHE A 160 -8.37 -10.87 8.49
CA PHE A 160 -9.27 -11.85 7.87
C PHE A 160 -8.53 -12.76 6.90
N ALA A 161 -7.68 -12.18 6.04
CA ALA A 161 -6.86 -12.93 5.10
C ALA A 161 -5.84 -13.84 5.82
N TRP A 162 -5.25 -13.36 6.91
CA TRP A 162 -4.37 -14.17 7.76
C TRP A 162 -5.12 -15.33 8.42
N ALA A 163 -6.32 -15.08 8.94
CA ALA A 163 -7.13 -16.10 9.62
C ALA A 163 -7.55 -17.26 8.71
N ILE A 164 -7.74 -17.01 7.41
CA ILE A 164 -8.06 -18.05 6.42
C ILE A 164 -6.84 -18.59 5.66
N GLY A 165 -5.63 -18.09 5.96
CA GLY A 165 -4.38 -18.53 5.33
C GLY A 165 -4.28 -18.22 3.83
N VAL A 166 -4.61 -16.99 3.43
CA VAL A 166 -4.60 -16.57 2.00
C VAL A 166 -3.21 -16.62 1.37
N LEU A 167 -2.19 -16.17 2.12
CA LEU A 167 -0.80 -16.15 1.67
C LEU A 167 -0.06 -17.36 2.24
N GLU A 168 1.08 -17.69 1.64
CA GLU A 168 1.94 -18.76 2.12
C GLU A 168 2.52 -18.45 3.51
N SER A 169 2.75 -17.16 3.80
CA SER A 169 3.21 -16.73 5.13
C SER A 169 2.14 -16.97 6.19
N THR A 170 2.60 -17.40 7.36
CA THR A 170 1.83 -17.55 8.59
C THR A 170 2.04 -16.36 9.55
N ASN A 171 2.85 -15.38 9.17
CA ASN A 171 3.12 -14.18 9.97
C ASN A 171 2.12 -13.07 9.60
N LEU A 172 1.38 -12.55 10.59
CA LEU A 172 0.39 -11.49 10.39
C LEU A 172 1.00 -10.19 9.82
N TRP A 173 2.27 -9.90 10.12
CA TRP A 173 2.93 -8.71 9.58
C TRP A 173 2.98 -8.72 8.06
N ASP A 174 3.18 -9.88 7.42
CA ASP A 174 3.27 -9.98 5.95
C ASP A 174 1.94 -9.70 5.27
N TYR A 175 0.82 -9.90 5.97
CA TYR A 175 -0.51 -9.53 5.47
C TYR A 175 -0.75 -8.03 5.59
N LEU A 176 -0.14 -7.37 6.58
CA LEU A 176 -0.37 -5.96 6.90
C LEU A 176 0.61 -5.01 6.22
N ILE A 177 1.87 -5.38 6.11
CA ILE A 177 2.93 -4.52 5.57
C ILE A 177 3.99 -5.34 4.85
N ASP A 178 4.41 -4.82 3.70
CA ASP A 178 5.53 -5.34 2.92
C ASP A 178 6.55 -4.22 2.64
N PRO A 179 7.78 -4.56 2.18
CA PRO A 179 8.82 -3.56 1.91
C PRO A 179 8.40 -2.48 0.91
N TRP A 180 7.58 -2.80 -0.09
CA TRP A 180 7.10 -1.84 -1.08
C TRP A 180 6.09 -0.86 -0.49
N LEU A 181 5.17 -1.36 0.34
CA LEU A 181 4.24 -0.52 1.10
C LEU A 181 4.98 0.40 2.08
N ALA A 182 5.98 -0.14 2.78
CA ALA A 182 6.82 0.61 3.71
C ALA A 182 7.53 1.78 3.02
N VAL A 183 8.24 1.51 1.92
CA VAL A 183 8.90 2.55 1.11
C VAL A 183 7.90 3.59 0.61
N GLY A 184 6.75 3.14 0.08
CA GLY A 184 5.70 4.04 -0.40
C GLY A 184 5.12 4.94 0.69
N ALA A 185 4.91 4.39 1.88
CA ALA A 185 4.40 5.09 3.05
C ALA A 185 5.40 6.14 3.57
N ILE A 186 6.67 5.77 3.72
CA ILE A 186 7.75 6.68 4.13
C ILE A 186 7.90 7.82 3.13
N PHE A 187 7.96 7.51 1.83
CA PHE A 187 8.07 8.52 0.78
C PHE A 187 6.89 9.50 0.81
N GLN A 188 5.66 9.00 1.01
CA GLN A 188 4.48 9.85 1.13
C GLN A 188 4.57 10.77 2.36
N CYS A 189 5.07 10.29 3.49
CA CYS A 189 5.29 11.10 4.69
C CYS A 189 6.35 12.19 4.46
N LEU A 190 7.49 11.84 3.83
CA LEU A 190 8.55 12.79 3.49
C LEU A 190 8.05 13.91 2.56
N LYS A 191 7.24 13.57 1.54
CA LYS A 191 6.64 14.57 0.64
C LYS A 191 5.74 15.55 1.39
N VAL A 192 4.91 15.05 2.32
CA VAL A 192 4.04 15.90 3.14
C VAL A 192 4.89 16.79 4.04
N ALA A 193 5.88 16.23 4.75
CA ALA A 193 6.78 17.00 5.60
C ALA A 193 7.51 18.11 4.82
N ALA A 194 8.06 17.79 3.64
CA ALA A 194 8.69 18.78 2.76
C ALA A 194 7.71 19.88 2.34
N SER A 195 6.47 19.53 1.99
CA SER A 195 5.45 20.52 1.61
C SER A 195 5.09 21.47 2.75
N LEU A 196 5.02 20.97 3.99
CA LEU A 196 4.76 21.76 5.19
C LEU A 196 5.94 22.67 5.53
N LEU A 197 7.16 22.20 5.38
CA LEU A 197 8.38 23.01 5.56
C LEU A 197 8.44 24.15 4.53
N VAL A 198 8.18 23.85 3.25
CA VAL A 198 8.13 24.88 2.20
C VAL A 198 7.02 25.90 2.46
N ALA A 199 5.85 25.47 2.93
CA ALA A 199 4.76 26.37 3.29
C ALA A 199 5.13 27.29 4.47
N ARG A 200 5.85 26.77 5.48
CA ARG A 200 6.36 27.56 6.61
C ARG A 200 7.47 28.54 6.21
N CYS A 201 8.28 28.19 5.22
CA CYS A 201 9.39 29.02 4.73
C CYS A 201 8.98 30.07 3.70
N LYS A 202 7.74 30.07 3.18
CA LYS A 202 7.23 31.16 2.34
C LYS A 202 6.95 32.39 3.23
N PRO A 203 7.72 33.49 3.12
CA PRO A 203 7.36 34.72 3.82
C PRO A 203 6.04 35.24 3.27
N ALA A 204 5.23 35.86 4.14
CA ALA A 204 4.00 36.55 3.77
C ALA A 204 4.32 37.65 2.74
N ARG A 205 4.26 37.33 1.45
CA ARG A 205 4.38 38.30 0.36
C ARG A 205 3.03 38.97 0.17
N GLY A 206 2.94 40.24 0.56
CA GLY A 206 1.95 41.19 0.03
C GLY A 206 0.93 41.70 1.05
N GLY A 207 1.33 42.67 1.85
CA GLY A 207 0.45 43.44 2.72
C GLY A 207 0.95 44.88 2.91
N ALA A 208 1.44 45.51 1.85
CA ALA A 208 1.72 46.94 1.81
C ALA A 208 1.24 47.48 0.45
N ALA A 209 -0.08 47.52 0.29
CA ALA A 209 -0.73 48.25 -0.79
C ALA A 209 -1.20 49.59 -0.22
N ASN A 210 -0.54 50.66 -0.68
CA ASN A 210 -1.07 52.00 -0.93
C ASN A 210 -2.15 52.55 0.03
N LEU A 211 -1.75 53.46 0.93
CA LEU A 211 -2.65 54.48 1.47
C LEU A 211 -2.40 55.79 0.70
N PRO A 212 -3.39 56.28 -0.08
CA PRO A 212 -3.40 57.67 -0.53
C PRO A 212 -4.13 58.54 0.51
N SER A 213 -3.43 59.54 1.03
CA SER A 213 -3.96 60.87 1.36
C SER A 213 -2.80 61.83 1.57
#